data_AF-A0A9X2RS01-F1
#
_entry.id   AF-A0A9X2RS01-F1
#
_cell.length_a   1.000
_cell.length_b   1.000
_cell.length_c   1.000
_cell.angle_alpha   90.00
_cell.angle_beta   90.00
_cell.angle_gamma   90.00
#
_symmetry.space_group_name_H-M   'P 1'
#
loop_
_entity.id
_entity.type
_entity.pdbx_description
1 polymer ?
#
loop_
_entity_poly.entity_id
_entity_poly.type
_entity_poly.pdbx_seq_one_letter_code
_entity_poly.pdbx_strand_id
1 'polypeptide(L)' 'MPKVPDGYVRVRSYVRRKPGPKSAKGLSVWAVAGLCAAVWLWGQIFGFGDSDTEQQPAPKPAVSAPAGGQ' A
#
# COMPACT_ATOMS: atom_id res chain seq x y z
N MET A 1 26.11 -13.46 42.93
CA MET A 1 26.11 -12.52 41.78
C MET A 1 24.84 -11.69 41.83
N PRO A 2 24.91 -10.35 41.68
CA PRO A 2 23.70 -9.52 41.70
C PRO A 2 22.75 -9.93 40.57
N LYS A 3 21.46 -10.05 40.89
CA LYS A 3 20.41 -10.45 39.95
C LYS A 3 20.25 -9.34 38.90
N VAL A 4 20.27 -9.72 37.62
CA VAL A 4 20.07 -8.78 36.51
C VAL A 4 18.60 -8.35 36.50
N PRO A 5 18.28 -7.05 36.42
CA PRO A 5 16.90 -6.59 36.32
C PRO A 5 16.20 -7.14 35.07
N ASP A 6 14.89 -7.37 35.18
CA ASP A 6 14.09 -7.84 34.06
C ASP A 6 14.17 -6.89 32.86
N GLY A 7 14.22 -7.46 31.66
CA GLY A 7 14.41 -6.70 30.42
C GLY A 7 15.86 -6.32 30.09
N TYR A 8 16.84 -6.78 30.89
CA TYR A 8 18.26 -6.56 30.62
C TYR A 8 19.02 -7.86 30.38
N VAL A 9 20.14 -7.78 29.65
CA VAL A 9 21.08 -8.87 29.38
C VAL A 9 22.45 -8.46 29.85
N ARG A 10 23.09 -9.34 30.63
CA ARG A 10 24.50 -9.15 31.02
C ARG A 10 25.38 -9.51 29.84
N VAL A 11 26.07 -8.52 29.29
CA VAL A 11 27.13 -8.69 28.30
C VAL A 11 28.46 -8.62 29.05
N ARG A 12 29.52 -9.24 28.50
CA ARG A 12 30.85 -9.50 29.10
C ARG A 12 31.34 -8.46 30.13
N SER A 13 31.15 -7.16 29.87
CA SER A 13 31.59 -6.07 30.75
C SER A 13 30.48 -5.19 31.35
N TYR A 14 29.23 -5.22 30.87
CA TYR A 14 28.13 -4.39 31.38
C TYR A 14 26.74 -4.93 31.00
N VAL A 15 25.72 -4.40 31.65
CA VAL A 15 24.33 -4.78 31.44
C VAL A 15 23.74 -3.91 30.31
N ARG A 16 23.27 -4.54 29.23
CA ARG A 16 22.55 -3.86 28.13
C ARG A 16 21.05 -4.10 28.27
N ARG A 17 20.23 -3.14 27.82
CA ARG A 17 18.80 -3.39 27.57
C ARG A 17 18.67 -4.51 26.56
N LYS A 18 17.76 -5.46 26.79
CA LYS A 18 17.37 -6.40 25.74
C LYS A 18 16.92 -5.56 24.56
N PRO A 19 17.51 -5.71 23.35
CA PRO A 19 16.84 -5.21 22.18
C PRO A 19 15.43 -5.83 22.24
N GLY A 20 14.40 -4.98 22.25
CA GLY A 20 13.01 -5.45 22.15
C GLY A 20 12.92 -6.46 21.01
N PRO A 21 11.97 -7.40 21.04
CA PRO A 21 11.90 -8.50 20.07
C PRO A 21 12.18 -7.94 18.67
N LYS A 22 13.39 -8.20 18.13
CA LYS A 22 13.84 -7.70 16.81
C LYS A 22 12.97 -8.22 15.66
N SER A 23 12.01 -9.05 16.02
CA SER A 23 11.05 -9.72 15.19
C SER A 23 9.69 -9.63 15.90
N ALA A 24 9.20 -8.41 16.14
CA ALA A 24 7.80 -8.23 15.75
C ALA A 24 7.83 -8.58 14.26
N LYS A 25 7.39 -9.79 13.90
CA LYS A 25 7.24 -10.20 12.50
C LYS A 25 6.18 -9.28 11.89
N GLY A 26 6.59 -8.05 11.58
CA GLY A 26 5.80 -7.15 10.79
C GLY A 26 5.47 -7.89 9.51
N LEU A 27 4.24 -7.71 9.03
CA LEU A 27 3.85 -8.18 7.71
C LEU A 27 4.94 -7.76 6.72
N SER A 28 5.44 -8.73 5.95
CA SER A 28 6.40 -8.46 4.88
C SER A 28 5.89 -7.30 4.04
N VAL A 29 6.76 -6.38 3.64
CA VAL A 29 6.39 -5.24 2.77
C VAL A 29 5.65 -5.74 1.52
N TRP A 30 6.01 -6.92 1.02
CA TRP A 30 5.32 -7.60 -0.08
C TRP A 30 3.89 -8.04 0.25
N ALA A 31 3.64 -8.49 1.48
CA ALA A 31 2.30 -8.85 1.92
C ALA A 31 1.40 -7.61 2.04
N VAL A 32 1.95 -6.49 2.52
CA VAL A 32 1.24 -5.20 2.55
C VAL A 32 0.95 -4.70 1.14
N ALA A 33 1.95 -4.74 0.24
CA ALA A 33 1.77 -4.35 -1.16
C ALA A 33 0.71 -5.20 -1.87
N GLY A 34 0.73 -6.53 -1.66
CA GLY A 34 -0.28 -7.44 -2.21
C GLY A 34 -1.68 -7.13 -1.68
N LEU A 35 -1.81 -6.82 -0.39
CA LEU A 35 -3.09 -6.41 0.21
C LEU A 35 -3.61 -5.11 -0.40
N CYS A 36 -2.76 -4.09 -0.56
CA CYS A 36 -3.14 -2.84 -1.21
C CYS A 36 -3.57 -3.04 -2.66
N ALA A 37 -2.87 -3.87 -3.44
CA ALA A 37 -3.23 -4.18 -4.81
C ALA A 37 -4.58 -4.90 -4.91
N ALA A 38 -4.85 -5.84 -4.00
CA ALA A 38 -6.15 -6.53 -3.94
C ALA A 38 -7.30 -5.57 -3.62
N VAL A 39 -7.11 -4.66 -2.65
CA VAL A 39 -8.11 -3.63 -2.31
C VAL A 39 -8.33 -2.67 -3.47
N TRP A 40 -7.26 -2.26 -4.17
CA TRP A 40 -7.37 -1.38 -5.34
C TRP A 40 -8.15 -2.05 -6.48
N LEU A 41 -7.83 -3.30 -6.80
CA LEU A 41 -8.54 -4.07 -7.83
C LEU A 41 -10.00 -4.32 -7.44
N TRP A 42 -10.28 -4.60 -6.16
CA TRP A 42 -11.64 -4.75 -5.65
C TRP A 42 -12.48 -3.48 -5.89
N GLY A 43 -11.88 -2.32 -5.66
CA GLY A 43 -12.47 -1.02 -5.97
C GLY A 43 -12.87 -0.81 -7.41
N GLN A 44 -12.05 -1.30 -8.34
CA GLN A 44 -12.33 -1.24 -9.77
C GLN A 44 -13.46 -2.19 -10.17
N ILE A 45 -13.52 -3.39 -9.59
CA ILE A 45 -14.47 -4.44 -9.99
C ILE A 45 -15.86 -4.21 -9.39
N PHE A 46 -15.94 -3.89 -8.09
CA PHE A 46 -17.22 -3.76 -7.39
C PHE A 46 -17.70 -2.32 -7.30
N GLY A 47 -16.84 -1.35 -7.62
CA GLY A 47 -17.09 0.06 -7.38
C GLY A 47 -16.93 0.40 -5.90
N PHE A 48 -16.09 1.38 -5.60
CA PHE A 48 -16.21 2.11 -4.34
C PHE A 48 -17.40 3.05 -4.51
N GLY A 49 -18.50 2.81 -3.80
CA GLY A 49 -19.75 3.57 -3.95
C GLY A 49 -19.49 5.08 -4.07
N ASP A 50 -19.97 5.65 -5.18
CA ASP A 50 -19.89 7.07 -5.54
C ASP A 50 -18.52 7.72 -5.34
N SER A 51 -17.55 7.37 -6.19
CA SER A 51 -16.57 8.36 -6.63
C SER A 51 -16.96 8.76 -8.04
N ASP A 52 -17.66 9.89 -8.14
CA ASP A 52 -17.89 10.68 -9.34
C ASP A 52 -16.70 10.52 -10.27
N THR A 53 -16.83 9.61 -11.22
CA THR A 53 -15.89 9.52 -12.32
C THR A 53 -16.23 10.76 -13.11
N GLU A 54 -15.42 11.82 -13.01
CA GLU A 54 -15.54 12.98 -13.88
C GLU A 54 -15.72 12.42 -15.29
N GLN A 55 -16.94 12.52 -15.79
CA GLN A 55 -17.33 11.92 -17.04
C GLN A 55 -16.52 12.63 -18.11
N GLN A 56 -15.45 11.98 -18.57
CA GLN A 56 -14.64 12.48 -19.66
C GLN A 56 -15.59 12.76 -20.83
N PRO A 57 -15.69 14.01 -21.31
CA PRO A 57 -16.67 14.33 -22.35
C PRO A 57 -16.35 13.48 -23.57
N ALA A 58 -17.34 12.71 -24.03
CA ALA A 58 -17.20 11.81 -25.16
C ALA A 58 -16.55 12.53 -26.35
N PRO A 59 -15.60 11.91 -27.07
CA PRO A 59 -15.02 12.52 -28.25
C PRO A 59 -16.13 12.80 -29.26
N LYS A 60 -16.37 14.08 -29.56
CA LYS A 60 -17.29 14.49 -30.64
C LYS A 60 -16.83 13.82 -31.93
N PRO A 61 -17.67 13.00 -32.59
CA PRO A 61 -17.32 12.49 -33.90
C PRO A 61 -17.18 13.68 -34.85
N ALA A 62 -15.98 13.92 -35.35
CA ALA A 62 -15.75 14.86 -36.43
C ALA A 62 -16.44 14.31 -37.68
N VAL A 63 -17.55 14.92 -38.07
CA VAL A 63 -18.21 14.61 -39.33
C VAL A 63 -17.28 15.09 -40.46
N SER A 64 -16.68 14.15 -41.18
CA SER A 64 -15.99 14.44 -42.44
C SER A 64 -17.00 15.02 -43.43
N ALA A 65 -16.81 16.28 -43.82
CA ALA A 65 -17.60 16.89 -44.89
C ALA A 65 -17.30 16.19 -46.23
N PRO A 66 -18.32 15.89 -47.07
CA PRO A 66 -18.06 15.37 -48.40
C PRO A 66 -17.44 16.49 -49.26
N ALA A 67 -16.28 16.23 -49.86
CA ALA A 67 -15.70 17.08 -50.89
C ALA A 67 -16.48 16.87 -52.19
N GLY A 68 -17.63 17.53 -52.32
CA GLY A 68 -18.34 17.70 -53.57
C GLY A 68 -18.00 19.05 -54.18
N GLY A 69 -17.30 19.05 -55.32
CA GLY A 69 -17.20 20.23 -56.18
C GLY A 69 -15.92 20.30 -57.02
N GLN A 70 -15.89 19.62 -58.16
CA GLN A 70 -15.86 20.23 -59.51
C GLN A 70 -15.84 19.13 -60.58
#